data_AF-A0A9Q3S142-F1
#
_entry.id   AF-A0A9Q3S142-F1
#
_cell.length_a   1.000
_cell.length_b   1.000
_cell.length_c   1.000
_cell.angle_alpha   90.00
_cell.angle_beta   90.00
_cell.angle_gamma   90.00
#
_symmetry.space_group_name_H-M   'P 1'
#
loop_
_entity.id
_entity.type
_entity.pdbx_description
1 polymer ?
#
loop_
_entity_poly.entity_id
_entity_poly.type
_entity_poly.pdbx_seq_one_letter_code
_entity_poly.pdbx_strand_id
1 'polypeptide(L)'
;MTKKAPETALSLFPSNGLAQEAQAATVFKSAVADSIGPNDAATLAKGRAFAAYRDEPLTPEAHAMLARVQDDQAASSSLIQLASQMDRREVMLQVLVLQESVEASNYAGVVQSLDRILRVRPSRSSEMFKVLLPVFVQEGTVEEFAKILNGSSAWHNRFINFALSHPPSLINLYRLRSIRPFENERDDKRLIEMLAKAGELQLAQRLYHELAAKEKQPVGITRLSWSAVYPPFDWSFADEADLRAQPALNSAELEVYVRPGQGGIVAKRIQLMPSVPFSLSLRHRILPRGAHEDMQLVLQCAESNIPLAEERFAEGDASITVESLPTECEFLEIQILGRAWTGKSALRGGISPIELRLRD
;
A
#
# COMPACT_ATOMS: atom_id res chain seq x y z
N MET A 1 4.51 -22.97 -38.45
CA MET A 1 3.38 -23.93 -38.32
C MET A 1 3.41 -24.70 -37.00
N THR A 2 4.58 -24.94 -36.40
CA THR A 2 4.78 -25.75 -35.18
C THR A 2 3.94 -25.37 -33.95
N LYS A 3 3.81 -24.08 -33.61
CA LYS A 3 2.99 -23.64 -32.45
C LYS A 3 1.47 -23.66 -32.67
N LYS A 4 1.00 -23.61 -33.92
CA LYS A 4 -0.44 -23.47 -34.23
C LYS A 4 -1.11 -24.79 -34.63
N ALA A 5 -0.34 -25.76 -35.11
CA ALA A 5 -0.83 -27.08 -35.49
C ALA A 5 0.29 -28.13 -35.29
N PRO A 6 0.64 -28.46 -34.03
CA PRO A 6 1.75 -29.35 -33.73
C PRO A 6 1.49 -30.78 -34.23
N GLU A 7 0.24 -31.25 -34.25
CA GLU A 7 -0.12 -32.57 -34.80
C GLU A 7 0.18 -32.68 -36.29
N THR A 8 -0.21 -31.66 -37.06
CA THR A 8 0.08 -31.60 -38.49
C THR A 8 1.60 -31.56 -38.73
N ALA A 9 2.34 -30.78 -37.93
CA ALA A 9 3.80 -30.73 -38.03
C ALA A 9 4.45 -32.10 -37.74
N LEU A 10 3.97 -32.84 -36.74
CA LEU A 10 4.47 -34.18 -36.44
C LEU A 10 4.06 -35.23 -37.48
N SER A 11 2.91 -35.07 -38.13
CA SER A 11 2.50 -35.97 -39.22
C SER A 11 3.42 -35.85 -40.45
N LEU A 12 3.94 -34.65 -40.70
CA LEU A 12 4.85 -34.36 -41.82
C LEU A 12 6.32 -34.58 -41.46
N PHE A 13 6.72 -34.27 -40.22
CA PHE A 13 8.08 -34.42 -39.72
C PHE A 13 8.06 -34.90 -38.26
N PRO A 14 8.05 -36.22 -38.01
CA PRO A 14 7.92 -36.78 -36.67
C PRO A 14 9.02 -36.39 -35.67
N SER A 15 10.22 -36.07 -36.17
CA SER A 15 11.38 -35.59 -35.39
C SER A 15 11.41 -34.07 -35.22
N ASN A 16 10.28 -33.39 -35.38
CA ASN A 16 10.18 -31.96 -35.09
C ASN A 16 10.13 -31.72 -33.57
N GLY A 17 11.29 -31.44 -32.95
CA GLY A 17 11.39 -31.25 -31.50
C GLY A 17 10.47 -30.17 -30.94
N LEU A 18 10.32 -29.03 -31.64
CA LEU A 18 9.40 -27.95 -31.24
C LEU A 18 7.93 -28.38 -31.26
N ALA A 19 7.53 -29.23 -32.20
CA ALA A 19 6.17 -29.77 -32.26
C ALA A 19 5.94 -30.84 -31.19
N GLN A 20 6.97 -31.64 -30.87
CA GLN A 20 6.93 -32.56 -29.73
C GLN A 20 6.79 -31.80 -28.40
N GLU A 21 7.52 -30.69 -28.21
CA GLU A 21 7.40 -29.83 -27.03
C GLU A 21 5.98 -29.27 -26.91
N ALA A 22 5.43 -28.69 -27.97
CA ALA A 22 4.08 -28.12 -27.96
C ALA A 22 3.01 -29.18 -27.64
N GLN A 23 3.18 -30.42 -28.11
CA GLN A 23 2.32 -31.54 -27.75
C GLN A 23 2.48 -31.97 -26.29
N ALA A 24 3.73 -32.07 -25.79
CA ALA A 24 4.00 -32.36 -24.39
C ALA A 24 3.33 -31.32 -23.47
N ALA A 25 3.48 -30.02 -23.81
CA ALA A 25 2.85 -28.90 -23.13
C ALA A 25 1.32 -28.97 -23.13
N THR A 26 0.73 -29.41 -24.24
CA THR A 26 -0.72 -29.59 -24.34
C THR A 26 -1.20 -30.70 -23.41
N VAL A 27 -0.53 -31.87 -23.44
CA VAL A 27 -0.84 -33.01 -22.58
C VAL A 27 -0.69 -32.65 -21.10
N PHE A 28 0.38 -31.95 -20.74
CA PHE A 28 0.60 -31.49 -19.37
C PHE A 28 -0.52 -30.53 -18.91
N LYS A 29 -0.81 -29.49 -19.72
CA LYS A 29 -1.80 -28.47 -19.36
C LYS A 29 -3.21 -29.06 -19.25
N SER A 30 -3.58 -30.01 -20.12
CA SER A 30 -4.88 -30.69 -20.03
C SER A 30 -4.97 -31.57 -18.79
N ALA A 31 -3.94 -32.37 -18.50
CA ALA A 31 -3.93 -33.22 -17.31
C ALA A 31 -4.03 -32.40 -16.01
N VAL A 32 -3.30 -31.29 -15.90
CA VAL A 32 -3.41 -30.38 -14.74
C VAL A 32 -4.81 -29.76 -14.65
N ALA A 33 -5.43 -29.40 -15.79
CA ALA A 33 -6.80 -28.88 -15.80
C ALA A 33 -7.83 -29.94 -15.33
N ASP A 34 -7.57 -31.22 -15.62
CA ASP A 34 -8.35 -32.36 -15.16
C ASP A 34 -8.02 -32.79 -13.71
N SER A 35 -7.33 -31.93 -12.96
CA SER A 35 -6.93 -32.14 -11.56
C SER A 35 -5.99 -33.32 -11.31
N ILE A 36 -5.32 -33.82 -12.36
CA ILE A 36 -4.20 -34.74 -12.25
C ILE A 36 -3.00 -33.89 -11.82
N GLY A 37 -2.49 -34.11 -10.61
CA GLY A 37 -1.48 -33.24 -10.00
C GLY A 37 -0.26 -33.00 -10.90
N PRO A 38 0.49 -31.90 -10.73
CA PRO A 38 1.55 -31.51 -11.65
C PRO A 38 2.64 -32.56 -11.91
N ASN A 39 2.94 -33.42 -10.94
CA ASN A 39 3.96 -34.48 -11.12
C ASN A 39 3.44 -35.63 -12.00
N ASP A 40 2.19 -36.04 -11.79
CA ASP A 40 1.55 -37.07 -12.61
C ASP A 40 1.32 -36.56 -14.05
N ALA A 41 0.91 -35.30 -14.20
CA ALA A 41 0.80 -34.65 -15.50
C ALA A 41 2.15 -34.60 -16.25
N ALA A 42 3.25 -34.30 -15.55
CA ALA A 42 4.59 -34.34 -16.14
C ALA A 42 4.99 -35.77 -16.54
N THR A 43 4.60 -36.77 -15.75
CA THR A 43 4.83 -38.19 -16.06
C THR A 43 4.11 -38.62 -17.34
N LEU A 44 2.86 -38.18 -17.54
CA LEU A 44 2.12 -38.41 -18.78
C LEU A 44 2.77 -37.74 -20.00
N ALA A 45 3.36 -36.55 -19.81
CA ALA A 45 4.03 -35.80 -20.89
C ALA A 45 5.49 -36.25 -21.15
N LYS A 46 6.09 -37.05 -20.26
CA LYS A 46 7.53 -37.40 -20.24
C LYS A 46 8.06 -37.91 -21.57
N GLY A 47 7.35 -38.85 -22.22
CA GLY A 47 7.81 -39.44 -23.48
C GLY A 47 7.96 -38.41 -24.59
N ARG A 48 7.03 -37.45 -24.68
CA ARG A 48 7.06 -36.37 -25.68
C ARG A 48 8.09 -35.30 -25.32
N ALA A 49 8.20 -34.95 -24.04
CA ALA A 49 9.23 -34.03 -23.56
C ALA A 49 10.64 -34.57 -23.84
N PHE A 50 10.86 -35.87 -23.65
CA PHE A 50 12.14 -36.50 -23.96
C PHE A 50 12.44 -36.50 -25.47
N ALA A 51 11.45 -36.79 -26.31
CA ALA A 51 11.58 -36.70 -27.77
C ALA A 51 11.91 -35.26 -28.21
N ALA A 52 11.24 -34.27 -27.61
CA ALA A 52 11.52 -32.86 -27.86
C ALA A 52 12.97 -32.50 -27.52
N TYR A 53 13.44 -32.85 -26.32
CA TYR A 53 14.82 -32.59 -25.89
C TYR A 53 15.87 -33.27 -26.79
N ARG A 54 15.62 -34.53 -27.19
CA ARG A 54 16.55 -35.27 -28.06
C ARG A 54 16.69 -34.61 -29.43
N ASP A 55 15.57 -34.18 -30.00
CA ASP A 55 15.52 -33.69 -31.37
C ASP A 55 15.79 -32.16 -31.45
N GLU A 56 15.52 -31.42 -30.38
CA GLU A 56 15.77 -29.98 -30.22
C GLU A 56 16.18 -29.66 -28.76
N PRO A 57 17.47 -29.70 -28.42
CA PRO A 57 17.95 -29.58 -27.03
C PRO A 57 17.70 -28.24 -26.33
N LEU A 58 17.14 -27.24 -27.03
CA LEU A 58 16.87 -25.90 -26.49
C LEU A 58 15.38 -25.63 -26.21
N THR A 59 14.58 -26.69 -26.00
CA THR A 59 13.13 -26.63 -25.71
C THR A 59 12.84 -26.47 -24.21
N PRO A 60 12.55 -25.25 -23.69
CA PRO A 60 12.49 -24.99 -22.25
C PRO A 60 11.30 -25.64 -21.52
N GLU A 61 10.12 -25.78 -22.15
CA GLU A 61 8.97 -26.46 -21.52
C GLU A 61 9.29 -27.96 -21.34
N ALA A 62 10.04 -28.56 -22.27
CA ALA A 62 10.48 -29.95 -22.13
C ALA A 62 11.43 -30.15 -20.94
N HIS A 63 12.39 -29.24 -20.74
CA HIS A 63 13.30 -29.31 -19.58
C HIS A 63 12.56 -29.25 -18.25
N ALA A 64 11.57 -28.37 -18.12
CA ALA A 64 10.78 -28.27 -16.90
C ALA A 64 9.95 -29.54 -16.63
N MET A 65 9.42 -30.19 -17.65
CA MET A 65 8.74 -31.49 -17.48
C MET A 65 9.73 -32.59 -17.07
N LEU A 66 10.89 -32.64 -17.72
CA LEU A 66 11.92 -33.65 -17.45
C LEU A 66 12.52 -33.49 -16.05
N ALA A 67 12.69 -32.26 -15.57
CA ALA A 67 13.08 -31.99 -14.19
C ALA A 67 12.03 -32.50 -13.20
N ARG A 68 10.75 -32.24 -13.48
CA ARG A 68 9.66 -32.60 -12.57
C ARG A 68 9.45 -34.11 -12.40
N VAL A 69 9.88 -34.92 -13.37
CA VAL A 69 9.79 -36.39 -13.34
C VAL A 69 11.09 -37.06 -12.92
N GLN A 70 12.07 -36.30 -12.41
CA GLN A 70 13.26 -36.89 -11.80
C GLN A 70 12.98 -37.33 -10.38
N ASP A 71 13.38 -38.56 -10.08
CA ASP A 71 13.26 -39.15 -8.74
C ASP A 71 14.40 -38.67 -7.82
N ASP A 72 15.58 -38.41 -8.40
CA ASP A 72 16.71 -37.83 -7.68
C ASP A 72 16.57 -36.31 -7.60
N GLN A 73 16.36 -35.80 -6.39
CA GLN A 73 16.26 -34.37 -6.13
C GLN A 73 17.50 -33.60 -6.60
N ALA A 74 18.71 -34.15 -6.44
CA ALA A 74 19.94 -33.47 -6.88
C ALA A 74 20.01 -33.35 -8.41
N ALA A 75 19.59 -34.40 -9.12
CA ALA A 75 19.48 -34.39 -10.57
C ALA A 75 18.39 -33.42 -11.06
N SER A 76 17.23 -33.40 -10.39
CA SER A 76 16.14 -32.46 -10.65
C SER A 76 16.63 -31.01 -10.52
N SER A 77 17.26 -30.68 -9.39
CA SER A 77 17.80 -29.34 -9.12
C SER A 77 18.87 -28.92 -10.11
N SER A 78 19.78 -29.82 -10.48
CA SER A 78 20.80 -29.55 -11.49
C SER A 78 20.16 -29.20 -12.85
N LEU A 79 19.14 -29.97 -13.26
CA LEU A 79 18.42 -29.72 -14.51
C LEU A 79 17.63 -28.40 -14.47
N ILE A 80 16.97 -28.08 -13.36
CA ILE A 80 16.26 -26.81 -13.17
C ILE A 80 17.24 -25.63 -13.29
N GLN A 81 18.39 -25.70 -12.61
CA GLN A 81 19.40 -24.65 -12.65
C GLN A 81 19.94 -24.44 -14.07
N LEU A 82 20.36 -25.50 -14.76
CA LEU A 82 20.87 -25.43 -16.12
C LEU A 82 19.84 -24.89 -17.11
N ALA A 83 18.61 -25.42 -17.06
CA ALA A 83 17.54 -24.95 -17.93
C ALA A 83 17.20 -23.48 -17.67
N SER A 84 17.24 -23.02 -16.41
CA SER A 84 16.89 -21.64 -16.04
C SER A 84 17.92 -20.62 -16.53
N GLN A 85 19.16 -21.07 -16.78
CA GLN A 85 20.19 -20.24 -17.41
C GLN A 85 19.91 -20.05 -18.91
N MET A 86 19.32 -21.05 -19.56
CA MET A 86 18.95 -21.02 -20.97
C MET A 86 17.70 -20.19 -21.23
N ASP A 87 16.63 -20.40 -20.45
CA ASP A 87 15.39 -19.63 -20.57
C ASP A 87 14.91 -19.12 -19.20
N ARG A 88 14.99 -17.79 -19.04
CA ARG A 88 14.56 -17.08 -17.82
C ARG A 88 13.09 -16.65 -17.83
N ARG A 89 12.39 -16.83 -18.96
CA ARG A 89 11.02 -16.35 -19.19
C ARG A 89 10.01 -17.49 -19.27
N GLU A 90 10.46 -18.74 -19.40
CA GLU A 90 9.58 -19.90 -19.35
C GLU A 90 8.98 -20.04 -17.93
N VAL A 91 7.65 -20.01 -17.85
CA VAL A 91 6.91 -19.86 -16.60
C VAL A 91 6.94 -21.14 -15.77
N MET A 92 6.81 -22.31 -16.39
CA MET A 92 6.80 -23.60 -15.69
C MET A 92 8.13 -23.87 -14.96
N LEU A 93 9.23 -23.47 -15.58
CA LEU A 93 10.58 -23.54 -15.06
C LEU A 93 10.79 -22.53 -13.93
N GLN A 94 10.32 -21.28 -14.09
CA GLN A 94 10.37 -20.32 -12.99
C GLN A 94 9.52 -20.76 -11.79
N VAL A 95 8.44 -21.52 -12.01
CA VAL A 95 7.68 -22.13 -10.91
C VAL A 95 8.50 -23.20 -10.20
N LEU A 96 9.27 -24.03 -10.91
CA LEU A 96 10.17 -25.00 -10.28
C LEU A 96 11.28 -24.31 -9.47
N VAL A 97 11.95 -23.29 -10.05
CA VAL A 97 12.95 -22.49 -9.34
C VAL A 97 12.36 -21.82 -8.10
N LEU A 98 11.12 -21.34 -8.19
CA LEU A 98 10.40 -20.76 -7.05
C LEU A 98 10.18 -21.81 -5.96
N GLN A 99 9.74 -23.03 -6.30
CA GLN A 99 9.55 -24.11 -5.34
C GLN A 99 10.84 -24.46 -4.60
N GLU A 100 11.95 -24.64 -5.33
CA GLU A 100 13.27 -24.88 -4.71
C GLU A 100 13.73 -23.72 -3.82
N SER A 101 13.48 -22.48 -4.26
CA SER A 101 13.85 -21.30 -3.48
C SER A 101 13.05 -21.20 -2.19
N VAL A 102 11.76 -21.57 -2.21
CA VAL A 102 10.93 -21.63 -1.00
C VAL A 102 11.43 -22.72 -0.06
N GLU A 103 11.69 -23.93 -0.56
CA GLU A 103 12.22 -25.05 0.24
C GLU A 103 13.56 -24.71 0.90
N ALA A 104 14.43 -24.02 0.17
CA ALA A 104 15.73 -23.57 0.66
C ALA A 104 15.68 -22.29 1.53
N SER A 105 14.49 -21.72 1.77
CA SER A 105 14.33 -20.41 2.43
C SER A 105 15.14 -19.28 1.75
N ASN A 106 15.41 -19.41 0.45
CA ASN A 106 16.13 -18.44 -0.35
C ASN A 106 15.17 -17.33 -0.83
N TYR A 107 14.88 -16.38 0.04
CA TYR A 107 13.94 -15.30 -0.28
C TYR A 107 14.35 -14.47 -1.50
N ALA A 108 15.65 -14.23 -1.71
CA ALA A 108 16.13 -13.54 -2.92
C ALA A 108 15.75 -14.30 -4.20
N GLY A 109 15.92 -15.64 -4.20
CA GLY A 109 15.50 -16.52 -5.29
C GLY A 109 13.97 -16.52 -5.49
N VAL A 110 13.21 -16.49 -4.41
CA VAL A 110 11.74 -16.39 -4.45
C VAL A 110 11.29 -15.10 -5.14
N VAL A 111 11.77 -13.93 -4.70
CA VAL A 111 11.35 -12.64 -5.27
C VAL A 111 11.79 -12.54 -6.74
N GLN A 112 12.99 -13.00 -7.09
CA GLN A 112 13.47 -12.97 -8.48
C GLN A 112 12.64 -13.87 -9.41
N SER A 113 12.26 -15.07 -8.96
CA SER A 113 11.42 -15.98 -9.74
C SER A 113 10.02 -15.40 -9.95
N LEU A 114 9.46 -14.79 -8.90
CA LEU A 114 8.15 -14.14 -8.98
C LEU A 114 8.16 -12.91 -9.89
N ASP A 115 9.23 -12.11 -9.91
CA ASP A 115 9.37 -11.01 -10.88
C ASP A 115 9.31 -11.52 -12.33
N ARG A 116 10.05 -12.58 -12.64
CA ARG A 116 10.06 -13.17 -13.99
C ARG A 116 8.67 -13.70 -14.38
N ILE A 117 8.01 -14.43 -13.48
CA ILE A 117 6.65 -14.93 -13.70
C ILE A 117 5.68 -13.78 -13.95
N LEU A 118 5.70 -12.74 -13.12
CA LEU A 118 4.75 -11.62 -13.19
C LEU A 118 4.97 -10.70 -14.38
N ARG A 119 6.21 -10.61 -14.90
CA ARG A 119 6.49 -9.92 -16.17
C ARG A 119 5.88 -10.64 -17.37
N VAL A 120 5.82 -11.97 -17.35
CA VAL A 120 5.27 -12.79 -18.45
C VAL A 120 3.77 -13.02 -18.30
N ARG A 121 3.28 -13.16 -17.07
CA ARG A 121 1.87 -13.46 -16.72
C ARG A 121 1.30 -12.42 -15.74
N PRO A 122 1.18 -11.14 -16.15
CA PRO A 122 0.68 -10.08 -15.28
C PRO A 122 -0.79 -10.24 -14.87
N SER A 123 -1.54 -11.15 -15.51
CA SER A 123 -2.91 -11.51 -15.14
C SER A 123 -3.00 -12.37 -13.88
N ARG A 124 -1.91 -13.00 -13.44
CA ARG A 124 -1.84 -13.83 -12.23
C ARG A 124 -1.43 -13.04 -10.98
N SER A 125 -1.28 -11.72 -11.07
CA SER A 125 -0.80 -10.88 -9.96
C SER A 125 -1.61 -11.06 -8.67
N SER A 126 -2.94 -11.15 -8.73
CA SER A 126 -3.78 -11.28 -7.53
C SER A 126 -3.50 -12.55 -6.72
N GLU A 127 -3.22 -13.66 -7.39
CA GLU A 127 -2.86 -14.94 -6.78
C GLU A 127 -1.45 -14.86 -6.20
N MET A 128 -0.50 -14.36 -6.99
CA MET A 128 0.91 -14.30 -6.60
C MET A 128 1.18 -13.28 -5.48
N PHE A 129 0.41 -12.19 -5.39
CA PHE A 129 0.58 -11.21 -4.32
C PHE A 129 0.27 -11.80 -2.94
N LYS A 130 -0.62 -12.79 -2.86
CA LYS A 130 -0.90 -13.52 -1.62
C LYS A 130 0.27 -14.39 -1.17
N VAL A 131 1.13 -14.81 -2.11
CA VAL A 131 2.36 -15.55 -1.83
C VAL A 131 3.51 -14.59 -1.50
N LEU A 132 3.60 -13.47 -2.23
CA LEU A 132 4.64 -12.46 -2.03
C LEU A 132 4.52 -11.72 -0.69
N LEU A 133 3.30 -11.41 -0.24
CA LEU A 133 3.10 -10.60 0.95
C LEU A 133 3.68 -11.26 2.22
N PRO A 134 3.44 -12.55 2.52
CA PRO A 134 4.09 -13.24 3.64
C PRO A 134 5.62 -13.22 3.60
N VAL A 135 6.21 -13.21 2.40
CA VAL A 135 7.66 -13.10 2.21
C VAL A 135 8.13 -11.68 2.47
N PHE A 136 7.41 -10.68 1.94
CA PHE A 136 7.73 -9.26 2.12
C PHE A 136 7.67 -8.81 3.58
N VAL A 137 6.82 -9.42 4.41
CA VAL A 137 6.74 -9.08 5.85
C VAL A 137 7.84 -9.72 6.69
N GLN A 138 8.63 -10.66 6.14
CA GLN A 138 9.75 -11.24 6.86
C GLN A 138 10.85 -10.21 7.10
N GLU A 139 11.52 -10.33 8.24
CA GLU A 139 12.67 -9.50 8.58
C GLU A 139 13.82 -9.67 7.56
N GLY A 140 14.50 -8.58 7.22
CA GLY A 140 15.64 -8.59 6.30
C GLY A 140 15.32 -8.83 4.81
N THR A 141 14.04 -8.81 4.41
CA THR A 141 13.66 -9.01 2.99
C THR A 141 13.53 -7.71 2.21
N VAL A 142 13.42 -6.56 2.89
CA VAL A 142 13.14 -5.26 2.27
C VAL A 142 14.18 -4.90 1.21
N GLU A 143 15.45 -5.19 1.47
CA GLU A 143 16.58 -4.92 0.58
C GLU A 143 16.48 -5.72 -0.72
N GLU A 144 16.04 -6.98 -0.66
CA GLU A 144 15.83 -7.81 -1.85
C GLU A 144 14.63 -7.31 -2.66
N PHE A 145 13.55 -6.92 -1.99
CA PHE A 145 12.41 -6.28 -2.65
C PHE A 145 12.79 -4.93 -3.26
N ALA A 146 13.65 -4.13 -2.64
CA ALA A 146 14.09 -2.83 -3.16
C ALA A 146 14.84 -2.94 -4.50
N LYS A 147 15.60 -4.03 -4.71
CA LYS A 147 16.29 -4.31 -5.98
C LYS A 147 15.30 -4.57 -7.12
N ILE A 148 14.15 -5.18 -6.79
CA ILE A 148 13.17 -5.69 -7.77
C ILE A 148 12.04 -4.69 -8.01
N LEU A 149 11.47 -4.12 -6.95
CA LEU A 149 10.37 -3.14 -6.97
C LEU A 149 10.85 -1.78 -7.44
N ASN A 150 11.31 -1.75 -8.69
CA ASN A 150 12.03 -0.65 -9.27
C ASN A 150 11.24 0.16 -10.30
N GLY A 151 9.91 0.02 -10.30
CA GLY A 151 9.06 0.71 -11.28
C GLY A 151 9.10 0.15 -12.70
N SER A 152 10.09 -0.69 -13.06
CA SER A 152 10.25 -1.20 -14.44
C SER A 152 9.18 -2.20 -14.90
N SER A 153 8.22 -2.54 -14.05
CA SER A 153 7.09 -3.39 -14.40
C SER A 153 5.80 -2.92 -13.74
N ALA A 154 4.70 -3.02 -14.48
CA ALA A 154 3.37 -2.64 -14.02
C ALA A 154 2.90 -3.42 -12.78
N TRP A 155 3.49 -4.59 -12.48
CA TRP A 155 3.14 -5.32 -11.26
C TRP A 155 3.74 -4.70 -10.00
N HIS A 156 4.84 -3.94 -10.09
CA HIS A 156 5.51 -3.36 -8.91
C HIS A 156 4.57 -2.42 -8.14
N ASN A 157 4.01 -1.42 -8.83
CA ASN A 157 3.08 -0.46 -8.21
C ASN A 157 1.78 -1.14 -7.77
N ARG A 158 1.33 -2.18 -8.49
CA ARG A 158 0.16 -2.97 -8.08
C ARG A 158 0.44 -3.74 -6.79
N PHE A 159 1.67 -4.24 -6.61
CA PHE A 159 2.07 -4.91 -5.38
C PHE A 159 2.18 -3.93 -4.20
N ILE A 160 2.79 -2.75 -4.40
CA ILE A 160 2.83 -1.69 -3.36
C ILE A 160 1.42 -1.32 -2.92
N ASN A 161 0.50 -1.09 -3.88
CA ASN A 161 -0.91 -0.80 -3.59
C ASN A 161 -1.63 -1.94 -2.86
N PHE A 162 -1.31 -3.19 -3.21
CA PHE A 162 -1.82 -4.36 -2.49
C PHE A 162 -1.29 -4.38 -1.06
N ALA A 163 0.02 -4.24 -0.86
CA ALA A 163 0.67 -4.23 0.45
C ALA A 163 0.15 -3.08 1.34
N LEU A 164 -0.06 -1.88 0.80
CA LEU A 164 -0.64 -0.74 1.55
C LEU A 164 -2.00 -1.04 2.20
N SER A 165 -2.72 -2.05 1.71
CA SER A 165 -4.00 -2.48 2.27
C SER A 165 -3.86 -3.53 3.39
N HIS A 166 -2.64 -3.92 3.76
CA HIS A 166 -2.34 -4.99 4.71
C HIS A 166 -1.43 -4.46 5.85
N PRO A 167 -1.97 -4.26 7.07
CA PRO A 167 -1.23 -3.69 8.19
C PRO A 167 0.15 -4.32 8.51
N PRO A 168 0.33 -5.65 8.45
CA PRO A 168 1.63 -6.26 8.74
C PRO A 168 2.77 -5.84 7.80
N SER A 169 2.45 -5.24 6.65
CA SER A 169 3.45 -4.81 5.67
C SER A 169 3.86 -3.35 5.78
N LEU A 170 3.17 -2.55 6.59
CA LEU A 170 3.34 -1.09 6.60
C LEU A 170 4.73 -0.66 7.06
N ILE A 171 5.30 -1.32 8.07
CA ILE A 171 6.66 -1.05 8.55
C ILE A 171 7.68 -1.35 7.44
N ASN A 172 7.52 -2.47 6.72
CA ASN A 172 8.43 -2.83 5.63
C ASN A 172 8.21 -1.93 4.40
N LEU A 173 7.00 -1.43 4.15
CA LEU A 173 6.75 -0.40 3.14
C LEU A 173 7.41 0.94 3.49
N TYR A 174 7.37 1.34 4.76
CA TYR A 174 8.11 2.52 5.24
C TYR A 174 9.62 2.36 5.01
N ARG A 175 10.19 1.21 5.40
CA ARG A 175 11.62 0.91 5.17
C ARG A 175 11.96 0.89 3.68
N LEU A 176 11.12 0.26 2.86
CA LEU A 176 11.27 0.24 1.40
C LEU A 176 11.27 1.66 0.84
N ARG A 177 10.37 2.52 1.34
CA ARG A 177 10.25 3.93 0.93
C ARG A 177 11.48 4.77 1.27
N SER A 178 12.18 4.45 2.37
CA SER A 178 13.44 5.11 2.75
C SER A 178 14.61 4.70 1.85
N ILE A 179 14.61 3.46 1.34
CA ILE A 179 15.62 3.00 0.36
C ILE A 179 15.31 3.55 -1.03
N ARG A 180 14.02 3.59 -1.37
CA ARG A 180 13.55 3.97 -2.70
C ARG A 180 12.26 4.78 -2.62
N PRO A 181 12.25 6.01 -3.15
CA PRO A 181 11.02 6.78 -3.29
C PRO A 181 9.96 6.04 -4.11
N PHE A 182 8.71 6.11 -3.67
CA PHE A 182 7.59 5.68 -4.49
C PHE A 182 7.43 6.61 -5.69
N GLU A 183 6.89 6.08 -6.78
CA GLU A 183 6.73 6.86 -8.02
C GLU A 183 5.64 7.92 -7.92
N ASN A 184 4.66 7.72 -7.03
CA ASN A 184 3.48 8.57 -6.91
C ASN A 184 3.30 9.05 -5.47
N GLU A 185 3.11 10.37 -5.31
CA GLU A 185 2.76 11.03 -4.05
C GLU A 185 1.49 10.45 -3.40
N ARG A 186 0.57 9.89 -4.19
CA ARG A 186 -0.63 9.21 -3.70
C ARG A 186 -0.29 8.01 -2.81
N ASP A 187 0.73 7.24 -3.16
CA ASP A 187 1.13 6.06 -2.40
C ASP A 187 1.81 6.48 -1.08
N ASP A 188 2.55 7.59 -1.10
CA ASP A 188 3.13 8.23 0.09
C ASP A 188 2.05 8.71 1.07
N LYS A 189 1.03 9.42 0.57
CA LYS A 189 -0.15 9.83 1.37
C LYS A 189 -0.84 8.64 2.00
N ARG A 190 -1.09 7.61 1.19
CA ARG A 190 -1.75 6.40 1.66
C ARG A 190 -0.90 5.66 2.69
N LEU A 191 0.43 5.65 2.56
CA LEU A 191 1.31 5.04 3.56
C LEU A 191 1.23 5.79 4.90
N ILE A 192 1.25 7.12 4.89
CA ILE A 192 1.07 7.94 6.11
C ILE A 192 -0.26 7.62 6.78
N GLU A 193 -1.36 7.65 6.02
CA GLU A 193 -2.70 7.36 6.54
C GLU A 193 -2.79 5.95 7.14
N MET A 194 -2.23 4.95 6.45
CA MET A 194 -2.32 3.56 6.89
C MET A 194 -1.42 3.29 8.10
N LEU A 195 -0.23 3.90 8.18
CA LEU A 195 0.62 3.83 9.38
C LEU A 195 -0.11 4.44 10.59
N ALA A 196 -0.69 5.63 10.42
CA ALA A 196 -1.45 6.27 11.50
C ALA A 196 -2.65 5.44 11.96
N LYS A 197 -3.41 4.86 11.02
CA LYS A 197 -4.52 3.94 11.33
C LYS A 197 -4.07 2.66 12.03
N ALA A 198 -2.84 2.21 11.79
CA ALA A 198 -2.26 1.05 12.44
C ALA A 198 -1.68 1.37 13.83
N GLY A 199 -1.75 2.62 14.30
CA GLY A 199 -1.15 3.06 15.57
C GLY A 199 0.32 3.43 15.47
N GLU A 200 0.93 3.33 14.28
CA GLU A 200 2.34 3.63 14.03
C GLU A 200 2.56 5.14 13.80
N LEU A 201 2.05 5.98 14.72
CA LEU A 201 2.00 7.44 14.59
C LEU A 201 3.39 8.07 14.46
N GLN A 202 4.39 7.57 15.19
CA GLN A 202 5.77 8.07 15.12
C GLN A 202 6.38 7.83 13.73
N LEU A 203 6.15 6.65 13.14
CA LEU A 203 6.61 6.35 11.77
C LEU A 203 5.87 7.22 10.75
N ALA A 204 4.55 7.35 10.89
CA ALA A 204 3.74 8.17 10.02
C ALA A 204 4.17 9.65 10.06
N GLN A 205 4.46 10.18 11.25
CA GLN A 205 4.90 11.56 11.46
C GLN A 205 6.28 11.80 10.86
N ARG A 206 7.23 10.87 11.02
CA ARG A 206 8.55 10.96 10.40
C ARG A 206 8.43 11.05 8.87
N LEU A 207 7.65 10.16 8.26
CA LEU A 207 7.41 10.19 6.81
C LEU A 207 6.74 11.49 6.37
N TYR A 208 5.73 11.96 7.12
CA TYR A 208 5.11 13.25 6.88
C TYR A 208 6.13 14.40 6.89
N HIS A 209 7.00 14.47 7.89
CA HIS A 209 8.04 15.51 7.95
C HIS A 209 9.04 15.42 6.80
N GLU A 210 9.47 14.23 6.40
CA GLU A 210 10.36 14.04 5.24
C GLU A 210 9.74 14.58 3.94
N LEU A 211 8.41 14.46 3.79
CA LEU A 211 7.68 14.91 2.60
C LEU A 211 7.29 16.39 2.67
N ALA A 212 6.90 16.87 3.86
CA ALA A 212 6.37 18.21 4.10
C ALA A 212 7.47 19.27 4.38
N ALA A 213 8.69 18.88 4.78
CA ALA A 213 9.82 19.78 5.11
C ALA A 213 10.30 20.69 3.96
N LYS A 214 9.58 20.76 2.85
CA LYS A 214 9.74 21.79 1.83
C LYS A 214 9.22 23.17 2.29
N GLU A 215 8.43 23.26 3.36
CA GLU A 215 7.93 24.52 3.91
C GLU A 215 8.52 24.81 5.31
N LYS A 216 9.38 25.83 5.41
CA LYS A 216 9.94 26.31 6.71
C LYS A 216 8.89 27.17 7.43
N GLN A 217 8.55 26.81 8.67
CA GLN A 217 7.75 27.68 9.54
C GLN A 217 8.63 28.47 10.54
N PRO A 218 8.27 29.73 10.86
CA PRO A 218 8.98 30.54 11.85
C PRO A 218 8.77 30.04 13.29
N VAL A 219 9.74 30.32 14.15
CA VAL A 219 9.81 29.87 15.56
C VAL A 219 8.90 30.73 16.45
N GLY A 220 8.14 30.09 17.36
CA GLY A 220 7.43 30.73 18.48
C GLY A 220 5.90 30.81 18.37
N ILE A 221 5.35 30.92 17.16
CA ILE A 221 3.91 30.76 16.91
C ILE A 221 3.74 29.80 15.75
N THR A 222 3.21 28.61 16.03
CA THR A 222 2.89 27.65 14.99
C THR A 222 1.48 27.95 14.50
N ARG A 223 1.37 28.48 13.28
CA ARG A 223 0.08 28.65 12.60
C ARG A 223 -0.25 27.36 11.85
N LEU A 224 -1.30 26.68 12.29
CA LEU A 224 -1.80 25.47 11.65
C LEU A 224 -2.65 25.88 10.44
N SER A 225 -2.00 26.00 9.27
CA SER A 225 -2.68 26.29 8.00
C SER A 225 -3.73 25.22 7.68
N TRP A 226 -4.73 25.56 6.85
CA TRP A 226 -5.76 24.63 6.39
C TRP A 226 -5.29 23.70 5.25
N SER A 227 -4.00 23.30 5.26
CA SER A 227 -3.48 22.28 4.34
C SER A 227 -4.15 20.93 4.60
N ALA A 228 -4.44 20.19 3.54
CA ALA A 228 -5.02 18.84 3.56
C ALA A 228 -4.24 17.89 2.63
N VAL A 229 -2.95 18.15 2.41
CA VAL A 229 -2.14 17.38 1.45
C VAL A 229 -1.79 16.01 2.03
N TYR A 230 -1.40 15.95 3.31
CA TYR A 230 -0.95 14.73 3.98
C TYR A 230 -1.69 14.45 5.31
N PRO A 231 -3.01 14.17 5.29
CA PRO A 231 -3.70 13.72 6.50
C PRO A 231 -3.08 12.42 7.05
N PRO A 232 -3.15 12.17 8.37
CA PRO A 232 -3.84 12.98 9.38
C PRO A 232 -3.00 14.12 9.98
N PHE A 233 -1.76 14.32 9.56
CA PHE A 233 -0.91 15.40 10.09
C PHE A 233 -1.18 16.75 9.44
N ASP A 234 -1.73 16.75 8.23
CA ASP A 234 -2.55 17.83 7.70
C ASP A 234 -4.03 17.62 8.06
N TRP A 235 -4.85 18.62 7.80
CA TRP A 235 -6.28 18.56 8.09
C TRP A 235 -7.01 17.54 7.23
N SER A 236 -7.87 16.77 7.86
CA SER A 236 -8.97 16.02 7.23
C SER A 236 -10.25 16.82 7.42
N PHE A 237 -10.98 17.06 6.35
CA PHE A 237 -12.22 17.84 6.35
C PHE A 237 -13.43 16.95 6.12
N ALA A 238 -14.59 17.35 6.66
CA ALA A 238 -15.85 16.75 6.27
C ALA A 238 -16.17 17.08 4.81
N ASP A 239 -16.57 16.07 4.02
CA ASP A 239 -16.91 16.24 2.61
C ASP A 239 -18.19 15.46 2.27
N GLU A 240 -19.24 15.71 3.05
CA GLU A 240 -20.57 15.16 2.86
C GLU A 240 -21.54 16.25 2.37
N ALA A 241 -22.61 15.86 1.68
CA ALA A 241 -23.57 16.82 1.12
C ALA A 241 -24.21 17.72 2.19
N ASP A 242 -24.40 17.20 3.40
CA ASP A 242 -25.08 17.90 4.48
C ASP A 242 -24.14 18.38 5.62
N LEU A 243 -22.84 18.02 5.56
CA LEU A 243 -21.79 18.45 6.48
C LEU A 243 -20.48 18.58 5.67
N ARG A 244 -20.05 19.82 5.44
CA ARG A 244 -18.90 20.11 4.59
C ARG A 244 -17.97 21.14 5.20
N ALA A 245 -16.68 20.91 5.03
CA ALA A 245 -15.64 21.89 5.29
C ALA A 245 -14.63 21.89 4.13
N GLN A 246 -14.17 23.07 3.72
CA GLN A 246 -13.14 23.20 2.70
C GLN A 246 -12.33 24.47 2.92
N PRO A 247 -11.02 24.47 2.63
CA PRO A 247 -10.25 25.71 2.62
C PRO A 247 -10.85 26.66 1.59
N ALA A 248 -10.98 27.95 1.96
CA ALA A 248 -11.30 29.00 1.01
C ALA A 248 -10.25 29.04 -0.11
N LEU A 249 -10.58 29.61 -1.28
CA LEU A 249 -9.67 29.68 -2.43
C LEU A 249 -8.30 30.31 -2.14
N ASN A 250 -8.24 31.20 -1.15
CA ASN A 250 -7.02 31.87 -0.69
C ASN A 250 -6.35 31.18 0.52
N SER A 251 -6.89 30.04 0.96
CA SER A 251 -6.49 29.26 2.14
C SER A 251 -6.46 30.05 3.45
N ALA A 252 -7.06 31.25 3.49
CA ALA A 252 -7.02 32.13 4.65
C ALA A 252 -8.07 31.77 5.72
N GLU A 253 -9.12 31.05 5.32
CA GLU A 253 -10.20 30.58 6.19
C GLU A 253 -10.63 29.18 5.77
N LEU A 254 -11.20 28.43 6.71
CA LEU A 254 -11.94 27.20 6.45
C LEU A 254 -13.41 27.56 6.33
N GLU A 255 -13.97 27.36 5.14
CA GLU A 255 -15.40 27.49 4.90
C GLU A 255 -16.11 26.26 5.45
N VAL A 256 -17.14 26.48 6.26
CA VAL A 256 -17.93 25.42 6.89
C VAL A 256 -19.39 25.56 6.52
N TYR A 257 -20.07 24.42 6.34
CA TYR A 257 -21.50 24.32 6.13
C TYR A 257 -22.05 23.09 6.85
N VAL A 258 -23.07 23.29 7.70
CA VAL A 258 -23.80 22.22 8.39
C VAL A 258 -25.29 22.43 8.17
N ARG A 259 -25.94 21.45 7.54
CA ARG A 259 -27.38 21.47 7.30
C ARG A 259 -28.16 21.28 8.61
N PRO A 260 -29.35 21.89 8.78
CA PRO A 260 -30.21 21.63 9.92
C PRO A 260 -30.53 20.13 10.08
N GLY A 261 -30.41 19.64 11.30
CA GLY A 261 -30.54 18.23 11.67
C GLY A 261 -29.23 17.45 11.65
N GLN A 262 -28.12 18.03 11.17
CA GLN A 262 -26.83 17.35 11.05
C GLN A 262 -25.78 17.87 12.03
N GLY A 263 -24.73 17.08 12.23
CA GLY A 263 -23.53 17.48 12.94
C GLY A 263 -22.46 16.40 12.95
N GLY A 264 -21.24 16.78 13.29
CA GLY A 264 -20.09 15.88 13.30
C GLY A 264 -18.77 16.63 13.35
N ILE A 265 -17.69 15.90 13.07
CA ILE A 265 -16.34 16.46 12.95
C ILE A 265 -16.26 17.21 11.62
N VAL A 266 -16.13 18.53 11.70
CA VAL A 266 -15.97 19.45 10.57
C VAL A 266 -14.54 19.38 10.03
N ALA A 267 -13.56 19.37 10.94
CA ALA A 267 -12.14 19.27 10.61
C ALA A 267 -11.41 18.53 11.72
N LYS A 268 -10.39 17.75 11.37
CA LYS A 268 -9.49 17.14 12.34
C LYS A 268 -8.05 17.04 11.87
N ARG A 269 -7.10 17.05 12.80
CA ARG A 269 -5.66 16.92 12.55
C ARG A 269 -4.98 16.29 13.76
N ILE A 270 -3.93 15.51 13.51
CA ILE A 270 -2.99 15.02 14.51
C ILE A 270 -1.74 15.91 14.50
N GLN A 271 -1.25 16.25 15.68
CA GLN A 271 -0.08 17.07 15.91
C GLN A 271 0.75 16.48 17.05
N LEU A 272 2.07 16.64 17.01
CA LEU A 272 2.92 16.28 18.16
C LEU A 272 2.51 17.10 19.37
N MET A 273 2.31 16.44 20.51
CA MET A 273 1.99 17.11 21.78
C MET A 273 3.14 18.04 22.18
N PRO A 274 2.88 19.33 22.43
CA PRO A 274 3.89 20.20 23.03
C PRO A 274 4.33 19.68 24.40
N SER A 275 5.63 19.76 24.68
CA SER A 275 6.20 19.32 25.97
C SER A 275 5.99 20.31 27.12
N VAL A 276 5.37 21.45 26.85
CA VAL A 276 5.06 22.52 27.81
C VAL A 276 3.58 22.92 27.68
N PRO A 277 2.97 23.53 28.72
CA PRO A 277 1.61 24.05 28.62
C PRO A 277 1.42 24.93 27.37
N PHE A 278 0.23 24.90 26.79
CA PHE A 278 -0.03 25.60 25.54
C PHE A 278 -1.48 26.06 25.44
N SER A 279 -1.73 26.97 24.51
CA SER A 279 -3.07 27.38 24.12
C SER A 279 -3.25 27.30 22.61
N LEU A 280 -4.46 26.89 22.20
CA LEU A 280 -4.91 26.95 20.81
C LEU A 280 -6.00 28.01 20.71
N SER A 281 -5.88 28.89 19.72
CA SER A 281 -6.87 29.94 19.49
C SER A 281 -7.20 30.07 18.01
N LEU A 282 -8.45 30.45 17.72
CA LEU A 282 -8.95 30.71 16.38
C LEU A 282 -9.98 31.84 16.40
N ARG A 283 -10.20 32.46 15.24
CA ARG A 283 -11.28 33.42 14.99
C ARG A 283 -12.28 32.81 14.02
N HIS A 284 -13.53 33.24 14.09
CA HIS A 284 -14.55 32.76 13.17
C HIS A 284 -15.59 33.83 12.83
N ARG A 285 -16.34 33.55 11.76
CA ARG A 285 -17.53 34.30 11.34
C ARG A 285 -18.65 33.32 11.03
N ILE A 286 -19.18 32.68 12.07
CA ILE A 286 -20.28 31.72 11.95
C ILE A 286 -21.64 32.44 11.92
N LEU A 287 -22.50 32.00 11.00
CA LEU A 287 -23.85 32.47 10.78
C LEU A 287 -24.85 31.31 10.87
N PRO A 288 -26.12 31.58 11.26
CA PRO A 288 -26.62 32.87 11.77
C PRO A 288 -26.02 33.23 13.14
N ARG A 289 -26.27 34.47 13.63
CA ARG A 289 -25.80 34.89 14.96
C ARG A 289 -26.27 33.91 16.04
N GLY A 290 -25.40 33.55 16.97
CA GLY A 290 -25.65 32.53 18.00
C GLY A 290 -25.39 31.08 17.55
N ALA A 291 -25.28 30.79 16.24
CA ALA A 291 -24.98 29.42 15.79
C ALA A 291 -23.55 28.95 16.13
N HIS A 292 -22.66 29.87 16.52
CA HIS A 292 -21.32 29.53 17.00
C HIS A 292 -21.37 28.70 18.29
N GLU A 293 -22.40 28.84 19.14
CA GLU A 293 -22.53 28.05 20.37
C GLU A 293 -22.71 26.55 20.10
N ASP A 294 -23.11 26.19 18.87
CA ASP A 294 -23.25 24.81 18.40
C ASP A 294 -21.93 24.29 17.72
N MET A 295 -20.82 25.02 17.87
CA MET A 295 -19.47 24.64 17.43
C MET A 295 -18.55 24.41 18.65
N GLN A 296 -17.66 23.43 18.54
CA GLN A 296 -16.73 23.05 19.60
C GLN A 296 -15.32 22.82 19.05
N LEU A 297 -14.32 23.22 19.83
CA LEU A 297 -12.93 22.83 19.68
C LEU A 297 -12.64 21.74 20.71
N VAL A 298 -12.30 20.54 20.24
CA VAL A 298 -12.04 19.36 21.08
C VAL A 298 -10.60 18.93 20.91
N LEU A 299 -9.95 18.66 22.04
CA LEU A 299 -8.59 18.14 22.14
C LEU A 299 -8.62 16.78 22.83
N GLN A 300 -7.99 15.79 22.23
CA GLN A 300 -7.87 14.45 22.80
C GLN A 300 -6.53 13.81 22.43
N CYS A 301 -6.11 12.79 23.17
CA CYS A 301 -4.95 11.97 22.80
C CYS A 301 -5.26 11.13 21.57
N ALA A 302 -4.39 11.18 20.57
CA ALA A 302 -4.61 10.47 19.30
C ALA A 302 -4.48 8.94 19.45
N GLU A 303 -3.68 8.48 20.41
CA GLU A 303 -3.40 7.07 20.67
C GLU A 303 -4.55 6.38 21.42
N SER A 304 -5.14 7.08 22.40
CA SER A 304 -6.07 6.51 23.39
C SER A 304 -7.48 7.09 23.32
N ASN A 305 -7.70 8.15 22.52
CA ASN A 305 -8.94 8.94 22.48
C ASN A 305 -9.35 9.49 23.86
N ILE A 306 -8.40 9.65 24.79
CA ILE A 306 -8.67 10.26 26.09
C ILE A 306 -8.88 11.76 25.88
N PRO A 307 -10.04 12.33 26.29
CA PRO A 307 -10.30 13.76 26.18
C PRO A 307 -9.33 14.55 27.06
N LEU A 308 -8.80 15.63 26.52
CA LEU A 308 -7.90 16.56 27.21
C LEU A 308 -8.62 17.84 27.60
N ALA A 309 -9.32 18.43 26.63
CA ALA A 309 -10.06 19.66 26.83
C ALA A 309 -11.10 19.81 25.72
N GLU A 310 -12.20 20.48 26.04
CA GLU A 310 -13.23 20.87 25.08
C GLU A 310 -13.68 22.29 25.38
N GLU A 311 -13.82 23.12 24.35
CA GLU A 311 -14.30 24.49 24.47
C GLU A 311 -15.34 24.79 23.40
N ARG A 312 -16.44 25.45 23.78
CA ARG A 312 -17.43 25.95 22.80
C ARG A 312 -16.95 27.26 22.20
N PHE A 313 -17.32 27.53 20.95
CA PHE A 313 -16.95 28.80 20.35
C PHE A 313 -17.69 29.94 21.07
N ALA A 314 -16.99 31.04 21.31
CA ALA A 314 -17.55 32.31 21.80
C ALA A 314 -17.90 33.23 20.62
N GLU A 315 -18.40 34.44 20.89
CA GLU A 315 -18.74 35.40 19.84
C GLU A 315 -17.46 35.93 19.14
N GLY A 316 -17.14 35.35 17.98
CA GLY A 316 -16.06 35.79 17.08
C GLY A 316 -14.73 35.04 17.23
N ASP A 317 -14.54 34.31 18.33
CA ASP A 317 -13.32 33.52 18.60
C ASP A 317 -13.60 32.25 19.41
N ALA A 318 -12.58 31.41 19.52
CA ALA A 318 -12.53 30.26 20.42
C ALA A 318 -11.09 30.06 20.88
N SER A 319 -10.88 29.79 22.17
CA SER A 319 -9.55 29.58 22.73
C SER A 319 -9.59 28.53 23.83
N ILE A 320 -8.72 27.55 23.75
CA ILE A 320 -8.59 26.47 24.73
C ILE A 320 -7.15 26.44 25.27
N THR A 321 -7.02 26.16 26.56
CA THR A 321 -5.73 26.13 27.25
C THR A 321 -5.54 24.76 27.88
N VAL A 322 -4.35 24.18 27.69
CA VAL A 322 -3.93 22.93 28.30
C VAL A 322 -2.79 23.23 29.26
N GLU A 323 -3.10 23.19 30.56
CA GLU A 323 -2.14 23.46 31.64
C GLU A 323 -1.42 22.18 32.11
N SER A 324 -2.11 21.03 32.07
CA SER A 324 -1.58 19.74 32.51
C SER A 324 -1.43 18.78 31.33
N LEU A 325 -0.21 18.29 31.10
CA LEU A 325 0.09 17.35 30.03
C LEU A 325 0.03 15.90 30.55
N PRO A 326 -0.77 15.01 29.95
CA PRO A 326 -0.72 13.60 30.28
C PRO A 326 0.60 12.99 29.81
N THR A 327 1.22 12.18 30.66
CA THR A 327 2.53 11.56 30.37
C THR A 327 2.50 10.52 29.26
N GLU A 328 1.32 9.99 28.92
CA GLU A 328 1.14 8.91 27.94
C GLU A 328 0.60 9.40 26.59
N CYS A 329 0.60 10.72 26.35
CA CYS A 329 -0.03 11.36 25.20
C CYS A 329 1.04 12.05 24.34
N GLU A 330 1.63 11.33 23.40
CA GLU A 330 2.68 11.87 22.52
C GLU A 330 2.06 12.66 21.37
N PHE A 331 0.86 12.27 20.93
CA PHE A 331 0.14 12.90 19.84
C PHE A 331 -1.20 13.49 20.30
N LEU A 332 -1.41 14.75 19.96
CA LEU A 332 -2.65 15.49 20.14
C LEU A 332 -3.50 15.36 18.87
N GLU A 333 -4.75 14.92 19.00
CA GLU A 333 -5.76 15.13 17.97
C GLU A 333 -6.57 16.39 18.27
N ILE A 334 -6.60 17.30 17.31
CA ILE A 334 -7.37 18.53 17.32
C ILE A 334 -8.59 18.33 16.43
N GLN A 335 -9.78 18.51 16.97
CA GLN A 335 -11.04 18.40 16.24
C GLN A 335 -11.85 19.69 16.35
N ILE A 336 -12.50 20.07 15.25
CA ILE A 336 -13.57 21.05 15.25
C ILE A 336 -14.86 20.28 14.99
N LEU A 337 -15.81 20.37 15.93
CA LEU A 337 -17.14 19.81 15.78
C LEU A 337 -18.13 20.93 15.49
N GLY A 338 -19.14 20.62 14.69
CA GLY A 338 -20.20 21.55 14.37
C GLY A 338 -21.54 20.82 14.26
N ARG A 339 -22.59 21.45 14.76
CA ARG A 339 -23.96 20.93 14.67
C ARG A 339 -24.93 22.04 14.29
N ALA A 340 -25.92 21.71 13.47
CA ALA A 340 -27.07 22.58 13.24
C ALA A 340 -28.34 21.80 13.62
N TRP A 341 -29.10 22.31 14.59
CA TRP A 341 -30.29 21.61 15.10
C TRP A 341 -31.46 21.66 14.12
N THR A 342 -32.31 20.63 14.15
CA THR A 342 -33.57 20.60 13.38
C THR A 342 -34.43 21.81 13.72
N GLY A 343 -34.96 22.48 12.70
CA GLY A 343 -35.78 23.69 12.88
C GLY A 343 -34.99 25.00 13.02
N LYS A 344 -33.65 24.96 13.15
CA LYS A 344 -32.78 26.13 13.00
C LYS A 344 -32.38 26.34 11.53
N SER A 345 -31.81 27.51 11.23
CA SER A 345 -31.14 27.73 9.94
C SER A 345 -29.84 26.94 9.84
N ALA A 346 -29.36 26.69 8.62
CA ALA A 346 -28.07 26.06 8.40
C ALA A 346 -26.94 26.88 9.05
N LEU A 347 -25.98 26.19 9.64
CA LEU A 347 -24.74 26.80 10.13
C LEU A 347 -23.80 26.98 8.95
N ARG A 348 -23.26 28.17 8.77
CA ARG A 348 -22.25 28.45 7.73
C ARG A 348 -21.27 29.54 8.17
N GLY A 349 -20.04 29.51 7.69
CA GLY A 349 -19.10 30.58 8.00
C GLY A 349 -17.66 30.26 7.64
N GLY A 350 -16.76 31.16 8.04
CA GLY A 350 -15.32 31.00 7.91
C GLY A 350 -14.62 30.86 9.26
N ILE A 351 -13.61 30.00 9.36
CA ILE A 351 -12.76 29.81 10.54
C ILE A 351 -11.30 30.10 10.17
N SER A 352 -10.62 30.97 10.90
CA SER A 352 -9.20 31.27 10.66
C SER A 352 -8.30 30.08 11.04
N PRO A 353 -7.10 29.95 10.46
CA PRO A 353 -6.08 29.00 10.90
C PRO A 353 -5.91 29.04 12.43
N ILE A 354 -5.68 27.87 13.03
CA ILE A 354 -5.47 27.77 14.47
C ILE A 354 -4.06 28.26 14.79
N GLU A 355 -3.96 29.11 15.80
CA GLU A 355 -2.69 29.57 16.37
C GLU A 355 -2.37 28.75 17.61
N LEU A 356 -1.28 27.99 17.57
CA LEU A 356 -0.71 27.29 18.71
C LEU A 356 0.37 28.17 19.35
N ARG A 357 0.18 28.48 20.62
CA ARG A 357 1.11 29.27 21.43
C ARG A 357 1.55 28.46 22.65
N LEU A 358 2.85 28.26 22.79
CA LEU A 358 3.45 27.70 23.98
C LEU A 358 3.37 28.71 25.13
N ARG A 359 3.22 28.21 26.35
CA ARG A 359 3.29 29.00 27.58
C ARG A 359 4.55 28.62 28.33
N ASP A 360 5.35 29.63 28.66
CA ASP A 360 6.58 29.50 29.43
C ASP A 360 6.30 29.41 30.94
#